data_AF-A0A9D4SP54-F1
#
_entry.id   AF-A0A9D4SP54-F1
#
_cell.length_a   1.000
_cell.length_b   1.000
_cell.length_c   1.000
_cell.angle_alpha   90.00
_cell.angle_beta   90.00
_cell.angle_gamma   90.00
#
_symmetry.space_group_name_H-M   'P 1'
#
loop_
_entity.id
_entity.type
_entity.pdbx_description
1 polymer ?
#
loop_
_entity_poly.entity_id
_entity_poly.type
_entity_poly.pdbx_seq_one_letter_code
_entity_poly.pdbx_strand_id
1 'polypeptide(L)'
;MVKPKDDPFAKHIQGGYLEAGPTLDGLGKYKEAGRVPGNPDILFMVTGLDMVKIKDAKMEKGINGLAFVGTVCKKHNIGEGEDTATTYSGTHTMAHELCHV
;
A
#
# COMPACT_ATOMS: atom_id res chain seq x y z
N MET A 1 19.17 0.39 -4.00
CA MET A 1 17.76 0.77 -3.79
C MET A 1 17.55 2.13 -4.44
N VAL A 2 16.83 2.18 -5.56
CA VAL A 2 16.47 3.45 -6.20
C VAL A 2 15.45 4.11 -5.27
N LYS A 3 15.70 5.34 -4.82
CA LYS A 3 14.68 6.12 -4.09
C LYS A 3 13.56 6.43 -5.10
N PRO A 4 12.34 5.90 -4.94
CA PRO A 4 11.21 6.32 -5.76
C PRO A 4 10.91 7.74 -5.31
N LYS A 5 11.45 8.74 -6.02
CA LYS A 5 11.26 10.12 -5.61
C LYS A 5 9.85 10.63 -5.91
N ASP A 6 9.07 9.94 -6.73
CA ASP A 6 7.69 10.31 -7.03
C ASP A 6 6.88 9.09 -7.50
N ASP A 7 6.58 8.14 -6.60
CA ASP A 7 5.56 7.13 -6.91
C ASP A 7 4.21 7.87 -7.09
N PRO A 8 3.64 7.94 -8.30
CA PRO A 8 2.53 8.85 -8.61
C PRO A 8 1.20 8.43 -7.95
N PHE A 9 1.17 7.23 -7.38
CA PHE A 9 0.07 6.68 -6.59
C PHE A 9 0.23 6.93 -5.09
N ALA A 10 1.44 7.23 -4.61
CA ALA A 10 1.77 7.24 -3.20
C ALA A 10 1.56 8.60 -2.54
N LYS A 11 0.80 8.63 -1.44
CA LYS A 11 0.54 9.86 -0.68
C LYS A 11 1.59 10.05 0.42
N HIS A 12 2.69 10.70 0.06
CA HIS A 12 3.72 11.08 1.01
C HIS A 12 3.28 12.23 1.91
N ILE A 13 3.59 12.12 3.20
CA ILE A 13 3.34 13.15 4.22
C ILE A 13 4.68 13.64 4.78
N GLN A 14 4.72 14.91 5.21
CA GLN A 14 5.90 15.49 5.85
C GLN A 14 6.36 14.63 7.03
N GLY A 15 7.67 14.45 7.16
CA GLY A 15 8.26 13.59 8.19
C GLY A 15 8.57 12.16 7.73
N GLY A 16 8.33 11.83 6.46
CA GLY A 16 8.67 10.53 5.88
C GLY A 16 7.61 9.46 6.07
N TYR A 17 6.37 9.87 6.35
CA TYR A 17 5.23 8.96 6.48
C TYR A 17 4.52 8.75 5.14
N LEU A 18 3.80 7.64 5.03
CA LEU A 18 2.94 7.32 3.91
C LEU A 18 1.49 7.19 4.37
N GLU A 19 0.57 7.93 3.77
CA GLU A 19 -0.85 7.84 4.16
C GLU A 19 -1.52 6.65 3.47
N ALA A 20 -1.95 5.65 4.23
CA ALA A 20 -2.38 4.35 3.71
C ALA A 20 -3.58 4.45 2.74
N GLY A 21 -4.74 4.92 3.23
CA GLY A 21 -5.97 5.00 2.44
C GLY A 21 -5.79 5.68 1.06
N PRO A 22 -5.27 6.92 1.02
CA PRO A 22 -5.03 7.60 -0.25
C PRO A 22 -3.99 6.93 -1.16
N THR A 23 -3.00 6.24 -0.58
CA THR A 23 -2.00 5.47 -1.35
C THR A 23 -2.63 4.25 -1.99
N LEU A 24 -3.42 3.46 -1.24
CA LEU A 24 -4.16 2.31 -1.78
C LEU A 24 -5.14 2.74 -2.89
N ASP A 25 -5.90 3.82 -2.67
CA ASP A 25 -6.79 4.38 -3.70
C ASP A 25 -6.01 4.87 -4.93
N GLY A 26 -4.86 5.49 -4.70
CA GLY A 26 -3.93 5.92 -5.76
C GLY A 26 -3.41 4.74 -6.57
N LEU A 27 -3.07 3.63 -5.91
CA LEU A 27 -2.59 2.40 -6.53
C LEU A 27 -3.69 1.77 -7.40
N GLY A 28 -4.94 1.80 -6.92
CA GLY A 28 -6.12 1.38 -7.69
C GLY A 28 -6.27 2.18 -8.98
N LYS A 29 -6.24 3.51 -8.89
CA LYS A 29 -6.31 4.41 -10.07
C LYS A 29 -5.13 4.20 -11.02
N TYR A 30 -3.93 3.97 -10.49
CA TYR A 30 -2.74 3.71 -11.27
C TYR A 30 -2.87 2.41 -12.09
N LYS A 31 -3.40 1.36 -11.48
CA LYS A 31 -3.74 0.11 -12.15
C LYS A 31 -4.83 0.29 -13.21
N GLU A 32 -5.93 0.98 -12.89
CA GLU A 32 -7.03 1.23 -13.83
C GLU A 32 -6.60 2.05 -15.05
N ALA A 33 -5.62 2.93 -14.90
CA ALA A 33 -5.02 3.68 -15.99
C ALA A 33 -4.09 2.84 -16.90
N GLY A 34 -3.99 1.53 -16.68
CA GLY A 34 -3.16 0.62 -17.48
C GLY A 34 -1.66 0.80 -17.25
N ARG A 35 -1.25 1.42 -16.13
CA ARG A 35 0.16 1.71 -15.83
C ARG A 35 0.88 0.59 -15.09
N VAL A 36 0.15 -0.48 -14.77
CA VAL A 36 0.69 -1.73 -14.22
C VAL A 36 0.79 -2.72 -15.37
N PRO A 37 2.01 -3.20 -15.72
CA PRO A 37 2.18 -4.16 -16.81
C PRO A 37 1.43 -5.47 -16.56
N GLY A 38 0.87 -6.05 -17.63
CA GLY A 38 0.17 -7.34 -17.57
C GLY A 38 -1.24 -7.25 -16.98
N ASN A 39 -1.72 -8.37 -16.43
CA ASN A 39 -3.01 -8.47 -15.76
C ASN A 39 -2.89 -9.35 -14.50
N PRO A 40 -2.33 -8.81 -13.40
CA PRO A 40 -2.10 -9.58 -12.19
C PRO A 40 -3.40 -9.89 -11.44
N ASP A 41 -3.48 -11.09 -10.86
CA ASP A 41 -4.58 -11.51 -9.98
C ASP A 41 -4.59 -10.73 -8.66
N ILE A 42 -3.44 -10.24 -8.20
CA ILE A 42 -3.30 -9.33 -7.07
C ILE A 42 -2.12 -8.37 -7.33
N LEU A 43 -2.30 -7.08 -7.05
CA LEU A 43 -1.22 -6.10 -7.03
C LEU A 43 -0.91 -5.70 -5.58
N PHE A 44 0.32 -5.95 -5.13
CA PHE A 44 0.75 -5.63 -3.78
C PHE A 44 1.91 -4.63 -3.78
N MET A 45 1.80 -3.56 -3.01
CA MET A 45 2.87 -2.58 -2.81
C MET A 45 3.56 -2.81 -1.47
N VAL A 46 4.89 -2.88 -1.48
CA VAL A 46 5.71 -2.94 -0.26
C VAL A 46 6.45 -1.62 -0.08
N THR A 47 6.41 -1.07 1.14
CA THR A 47 7.13 0.16 1.48
C THR A 47 7.99 -0.02 2.72
N GLY A 48 9.11 0.70 2.80
CA GLY A 48 9.91 0.82 4.03
C GLY A 48 9.59 2.09 4.85
N LEU A 49 8.55 2.84 4.45
CA LEU A 49 8.07 4.03 5.16
C LEU A 49 7.05 3.66 6.24
N ASP A 50 6.95 4.47 7.27
CA ASP A 50 5.93 4.35 8.33
C ASP A 50 4.57 4.80 7.78
N MET A 51 3.63 3.86 7.72
CA MET A 51 2.28 4.05 7.22
C MET A 51 1.38 4.61 8.33
N VAL A 52 0.62 5.63 7.95
CA VAL A 52 -0.27 6.34 8.86
C VAL A 52 -1.65 6.45 8.26
N LYS A 53 -2.63 6.66 9.15
CA LYS A 53 -3.97 7.06 8.78
C LYS A 53 -4.23 8.47 9.28
N ILE A 54 -4.73 9.35 8.43
CA ILE A 54 -5.19 10.67 8.87
C ILE A 54 -6.69 10.61 9.08
N LYS A 55 -7.13 10.89 10.30
CA LYS A 55 -8.54 10.96 10.68
C LYS A 55 -8.77 12.20 11.53
N ASP A 56 -9.74 13.03 11.14
CA ASP A 56 -10.09 14.26 11.86
C ASP A 56 -8.86 15.17 12.15
N ALA A 57 -7.99 15.33 11.14
CA ALA A 57 -6.71 16.04 11.22
C ALA A 57 -5.68 15.49 12.23
N LYS A 58 -5.90 14.28 12.77
CA LYS A 58 -4.94 13.55 13.61
C LYS A 58 -4.27 12.44 12.81
N MET A 59 -2.96 12.31 13.01
CA MET A 59 -2.16 11.23 12.47
C MET A 59 -2.20 10.03 13.43
N GLU A 60 -2.84 8.95 13.00
CA GLU A 60 -2.83 7.65 13.67
C GLU A 60 -1.70 6.81 13.09
N LYS A 61 -0.83 6.30 13.97
CA LYS A 61 0.32 5.45 13.63
C LYS A 61 0.06 3.98 13.97
N GLY A 62 0.95 3.10 13.53
CA GLY A 62 0.85 1.66 13.79
C GLY A 62 -0.02 0.93 12.77
N ILE A 63 -0.14 1.49 11.56
CA ILE A 63 -0.74 0.80 10.43
C ILE A 63 0.39 0.06 9.73
N ASN A 64 0.32 -1.26 9.66
CA ASN A 64 1.34 -2.04 8.95
C ASN A 64 0.94 -2.34 7.51
N GLY A 65 -0.34 -2.19 7.14
CA GLY A 65 -0.84 -2.45 5.80
C GLY A 65 -2.31 -2.08 5.64
N LEU A 66 -2.78 -2.16 4.41
CA LEU A 66 -4.18 -1.97 4.06
C LEU A 66 -4.52 -2.69 2.75
N ALA A 67 -5.69 -3.31 2.69
CA ALA A 67 -6.21 -3.94 1.48
C ALA A 67 -7.75 -3.86 1.40
N PHE A 68 -8.29 -4.05 0.19
CA PHE A 68 -9.73 -4.18 -0.01
C PHE A 68 -10.22 -5.61 0.25
N VAL A 69 -11.33 -5.75 0.98
CA VAL A 69 -11.85 -7.06 1.41
C VAL A 69 -12.64 -7.77 0.31
N GLY A 70 -12.32 -9.05 0.04
CA GLY A 70 -13.06 -9.94 -0.86
C GLY A 70 -13.03 -9.48 -2.31
N THR A 71 -11.85 -9.09 -2.78
CA THR A 71 -11.58 -8.46 -4.07
C THR A 71 -10.64 -9.23 -4.98
N VAL A 72 -10.13 -10.41 -4.61
CA VAL A 72 -9.17 -11.21 -5.41
C VAL A 72 -9.53 -11.34 -6.90
N CYS A 73 -10.81 -11.58 -7.24
CA CYS A 73 -11.28 -11.68 -8.62
C CYS A 73 -12.00 -10.41 -9.12
N LYS A 74 -11.80 -9.27 -8.46
CA LYS A 74 -12.45 -7.97 -8.76
C LYS A 74 -11.40 -6.93 -9.15
N LYS A 75 -11.86 -5.78 -9.63
CA LYS A 75 -10.98 -4.68 -10.07
C LYS A 75 -10.04 -4.14 -8.97
N HIS A 76 -10.47 -4.22 -7.72
CA HIS A 76 -9.76 -3.71 -6.54
C HIS A 76 -8.93 -4.78 -5.81
N ASN A 77 -8.44 -5.80 -6.53
CA ASN A 77 -7.53 -6.86 -6.03
C ASN A 77 -6.13 -6.30 -5.65
N ILE A 78 -6.10 -5.33 -4.76
CA ILE A 78 -4.91 -4.54 -4.42
C ILE A 78 -4.73 -4.44 -2.91
N GLY A 79 -3.46 -4.42 -2.49
CA GLY A 79 -3.06 -4.24 -1.10
C GLY A 79 -1.71 -3.54 -1.00
N GLU A 80 -1.41 -3.05 0.20
CA GLU A 80 -0.15 -2.41 0.53
C GLU A 80 0.29 -2.77 1.94
N GLY A 81 1.60 -2.76 2.16
CA GLY A 81 2.16 -3.08 3.47
C GLY A 81 3.58 -2.59 3.69
N GLU A 82 3.89 -2.38 4.95
CA GLU A 82 5.21 -2.07 5.46
C GLU A 82 6.10 -3.32 5.51
N ASP A 83 7.37 -3.13 5.16
CA ASP A 83 8.45 -4.05 5.45
C ASP A 83 9.61 -3.30 6.10
N THR A 84 10.06 -3.79 7.26
CA THR A 84 11.29 -3.29 7.87
C THR A 84 12.45 -4.14 7.38
N ALA A 85 13.40 -3.50 6.69
CA ALA A 85 14.57 -4.19 6.16
C ALA A 85 15.26 -5.00 7.26
N THR A 86 15.67 -6.24 6.92
CA THR A 86 16.32 -7.23 7.79
C THR A 86 15.46 -7.90 8.87
N THR A 87 14.19 -7.52 9.05
CA THR A 87 13.30 -8.19 10.03
C THR A 87 12.38 -9.21 9.40
N TYR A 88 12.19 -9.15 8.07
CA TYR A 88 11.20 -9.93 7.32
C TYR A 88 9.75 -9.69 7.78
N SER A 89 9.48 -8.57 8.48
CA SER A 89 8.15 -8.25 9.02
C SER A 89 7.11 -8.15 7.91
N GLY A 90 7.50 -7.69 6.72
CA GLY A 90 6.62 -7.59 5.56
C GLY A 90 6.02 -8.92 5.11
N THR A 91 6.61 -10.06 5.48
CA THR A 91 6.01 -11.38 5.18
C THR A 91 4.71 -11.60 5.95
N HIS A 92 4.68 -11.23 7.24
CA HIS A 92 3.49 -11.31 8.08
C HIS A 92 2.44 -10.29 7.63
N THR A 93 2.87 -9.04 7.38
CA THR A 93 2.02 -7.98 6.85
C THR A 93 1.34 -8.41 5.55
N MET A 94 2.12 -8.86 4.57
CA MET A 94 1.60 -9.29 3.28
C MET A 94 0.63 -10.47 3.44
N ALA A 95 0.93 -11.45 4.28
CA ALA A 95 0.01 -12.56 4.53
C ALA A 95 -1.33 -12.10 5.13
N HIS A 96 -1.31 -11.13 6.05
CA HIS A 96 -2.52 -10.54 6.61
C HIS A 96 -3.33 -9.81 5.54
N GLU A 97 -2.71 -8.92 4.78
CA GLU A 97 -3.39 -8.10 3.79
C GLU A 97 -3.90 -8.92 2.60
N LEU A 98 -3.15 -9.95 2.16
CA LEU A 98 -3.62 -10.89 1.15
C LEU A 98 -4.79 -11.75 1.63
N CYS A 99 -4.99 -11.93 2.95
CA CYS A 99 -6.19 -12.59 3.47
C CYS A 99 -7.44 -11.70 3.35
N HIS A 100 -7.27 -10.38 3.34
CA HIS A 100 -8.37 -9.46 3.06
C HIS A 100 -8.76 -9.52 1.59
N VAL A 101 -7.79 -9.47 0.67
CA VAL A 101 -8.01 -9.50 -0.79
C VAL A 101 -8.79 -10.74 -1.22
#